data_AF-A0A3P7L1U2-F1
#
_entry.id   AF-A0A3P7L1U2-F1
#
_cell.length_a   1.000
_cell.length_b   1.000
_cell.length_c   1.000
_cell.angle_alpha   90.00
_cell.angle_beta   90.00
_cell.angle_gamma   90.00
#
_symmetry.space_group_name_H-M   'P 1'
#
loop_
_entity.id
_entity.type
_entity.pdbx_description
1 polymer ?
#
loop_
_entity_poly.entity_id
_entity_poly.type
_entity_poly.pdbx_seq_one_letter_code
_entity_poly.pdbx_strand_id
1 'polypeptide(L)'
;MDCYLTIIMPNPRLYVKDGRHQIEGFIVHKIPICSLHQTAMSEKHLIQREHLLYDSLSRAGMSNPHLECLRRERLLGMKGVIERYELCLRAMVDRAGPNFKRCTERKNSELDFVPTNLHVNRIGLLDSENNLGEFTVL
;
A
#
# COMPACT_ATOMS: atom_id res chain seq x y z
N MET A 1 -19.63 3.90 5.81
CA MET A 1 -19.54 2.50 5.34
C MET A 1 -18.10 2.06 5.54
N ASP A 2 -17.79 1.69 6.76
CA ASP A 2 -16.45 1.23 7.13
C ASP A 2 -16.25 -0.19 6.62
N CYS A 3 -15.12 -0.46 5.99
CA CYS A 3 -14.83 -1.73 5.33
C CYS A 3 -14.42 -2.85 6.31
N TYR A 4 -15.00 -2.85 7.51
CA TYR A 4 -14.90 -3.94 8.45
C TYR A 4 -15.90 -5.01 8.03
N LEU A 5 -15.41 -6.04 7.36
CA LEU A 5 -16.20 -7.24 7.13
C LEU A 5 -15.86 -8.23 8.24
N THR A 6 -16.80 -8.46 9.14
CA THR A 6 -16.75 -9.54 10.12
C THR A 6 -17.49 -10.72 9.53
N ILE A 7 -16.75 -11.79 9.20
CA ILE A 7 -17.34 -13.05 8.75
C ILE A 7 -17.40 -13.96 9.97
N ILE A 8 -18.62 -14.32 10.38
CA ILE A 8 -18.87 -15.31 11.42
C ILE A 8 -19.32 -16.58 10.72
N MET A 9 -18.54 -17.66 10.87
CA MET A 9 -18.97 -18.97 10.41
C MET A 9 -19.30 -19.84 11.64
N PRO A 10 -20.59 -20.15 11.86
CA PRO A 10 -20.98 -21.11 12.89
C PRO A 10 -20.62 -22.54 12.43
N ASN A 11 -20.04 -23.35 13.33
CA ASN A 11 -19.63 -24.74 13.08
C ASN A 11 -18.64 -24.99 11.91
N PRO A 12 -17.50 -24.27 11.84
CA PRO A 12 -16.46 -24.61 10.88
C PRO A 12 -15.76 -25.89 11.32
N ARG A 13 -15.87 -26.96 10.52
CA ARG A 13 -15.07 -28.19 10.71
C ARG A 13 -13.62 -27.94 10.29
N LEU A 14 -12.85 -27.20 11.09
CA LEU A 14 -11.41 -27.07 10.95
C LEU A 14 -10.72 -28.18 11.73
N TYR A 15 -10.20 -29.16 11.00
CA TYR A 15 -9.42 -30.24 11.59
C TYR A 15 -8.00 -29.74 11.87
N VAL A 16 -7.68 -29.45 13.13
CA VAL A 16 -6.29 -29.28 13.57
C VAL A 16 -5.60 -30.62 13.41
N LYS A 17 -4.44 -30.62 12.73
CA LYS A 17 -3.70 -31.82 12.28
C LYS A 17 -3.38 -32.85 13.39
N ASP A 18 -3.46 -32.43 14.65
CA ASP A 18 -3.18 -33.26 15.84
C ASP A 18 -4.41 -33.75 16.63
N GLY A 19 -5.64 -33.48 16.17
CA GLY A 19 -6.86 -34.11 16.70
C GLY A 19 -7.25 -33.75 18.16
N ARG A 20 -6.56 -32.82 18.83
CA ARG A 20 -6.79 -32.50 20.26
C ARG A 20 -7.69 -31.30 20.54
N HIS A 21 -8.05 -30.51 19.54
CA HIS A 21 -8.85 -29.28 19.76
C HIS A 21 -9.94 -29.19 18.70
N GLN A 22 -11.20 -29.26 19.14
CA GLN A 22 -12.38 -29.02 18.31
C GLN A 22 -12.69 -27.52 18.37
N ILE A 23 -12.57 -26.84 17.23
CA ILE A 23 -12.92 -25.42 17.08
C ILE A 23 -14.42 -25.35 16.77
N GLU A 24 -15.21 -24.71 17.62
CA GLU A 24 -16.68 -24.60 17.44
C GLU A 24 -17.10 -23.41 16.58
N GLY A 25 -16.22 -22.41 16.49
CA GLY A 25 -16.45 -21.21 15.70
C GLY A 25 -15.16 -20.48 15.37
N PHE A 26 -15.17 -19.75 14.26
CA PHE A 26 -14.16 -18.72 14.04
C PHE A 26 -14.80 -17.44 13.50
N ILE A 27 -14.16 -16.33 13.86
CA ILE A 27 -14.52 -14.98 13.47
C ILE A 27 -13.34 -14.42 12.68
N VAL A 28 -13.58 -13.95 11.45
CA VAL A 28 -12.56 -13.25 10.67
C VAL A 28 -12.94 -11.79 10.58
N HIS A 29 -12.09 -10.92 11.13
CA HIS A 29 -12.18 -9.48 10.96
C HIS A 29 -11.23 -9.02 9.85
N LYS A 30 -11.78 -8.44 8.78
CA LYS A 30 -11.00 -7.72 7.77
C LYS A 30 -10.74 -6.30 8.23
N ILE A 31 -9.50 -5.99 8.59
CA ILE A 31 -9.10 -4.67 9.09
C ILE A 31 -8.35 -3.95 7.97
N PRO A 32 -8.88 -2.85 7.40
CA PRO A 32 -8.15 -2.07 6.40
C PRO A 32 -6.85 -1.51 6.97
N ILE A 33 -5.77 -1.65 6.22
CA ILE A 33 -4.49 -1.02 6.56
C ILE A 33 -4.52 0.41 6.05
N CYS A 34 -4.18 1.40 6.88
CA CYS A 34 -4.03 2.80 6.50
C CYS A 34 -2.80 3.01 5.58
N SER A 35 -2.86 2.45 4.37
CA SER A 35 -1.75 2.38 3.43
C SER A 35 -1.41 3.72 2.77
N LEU A 36 -2.34 4.67 2.72
CA LEU A 36 -2.10 5.96 2.04
C LEU A 36 -0.96 6.75 2.69
N HIS A 37 -0.98 6.87 4.01
CA HIS A 37 0.04 7.66 4.71
C HIS A 37 1.44 7.03 4.55
N GLN A 38 1.53 5.70 4.65
CA GLN A 38 2.79 4.99 4.49
C GLN A 38 3.34 5.07 3.07
N THR A 39 2.47 4.94 2.05
CA THR A 39 2.86 5.16 0.65
C THR A 39 3.28 6.61 0.41
N ALA A 40 2.56 7.60 0.93
CA ALA A 40 2.92 9.02 0.81
C ALA A 40 4.29 9.36 1.42
N MET A 41 4.62 8.80 2.59
CA MET A 41 5.95 8.97 3.19
C MET A 41 7.05 8.36 2.32
N SER A 42 6.78 7.20 1.72
CA SER A 42 7.72 6.53 0.83
C SER A 42 7.95 7.31 -0.47
N GLU A 43 6.88 7.83 -1.07
CA GLU A 43 6.95 8.67 -2.27
C GLU A 43 7.68 9.99 -2.01
N LYS A 44 7.41 10.65 -0.89
CA LYS A 44 8.13 11.87 -0.51
C LYS A 44 9.64 11.65 -0.46
N HIS A 45 10.08 10.52 0.08
CA HIS A 45 11.49 10.16 0.10
C HIS A 45 12.06 9.90 -1.30
N LEU A 46 11.31 9.21 -2.17
CA LEU A 46 11.71 8.98 -3.55
C LEU A 46 11.84 10.28 -4.35
N ILE A 47 10.86 11.18 -4.24
CA ILE A 47 10.88 12.51 -4.89
C ILE A 47 12.13 13.29 -4.47
N GLN A 48 12.43 13.34 -3.17
CA GLN A 48 13.63 14.01 -2.68
C GLN A 48 14.91 13.43 -3.30
N ARG A 49 14.99 12.10 -3.39
CA ARG A 49 16.13 11.42 -4.01
C ARG A 49 16.26 11.73 -5.50
N GLU A 50 15.15 11.72 -6.24
CA GLU A 50 15.13 12.02 -7.67
C GLU A 50 15.52 13.49 -7.95
N HIS A 51 15.05 14.44 -7.13
CA HIS A 51 15.49 15.84 -7.22
C HIS A 51 16.99 15.99 -7.02
N LEU A 52 17.59 15.30 -6.04
CA LEU A 52 19.05 15.33 -5.84
C LEU A 52 19.83 14.81 -7.06
N LEU A 53 19.34 13.74 -7.68
CA LEU A 53 19.95 13.17 -8.89
C LEU A 53 19.78 14.11 -10.10
N TYR A 54 18.58 14.67 -10.27
CA TYR A 54 18.27 15.63 -11.33
C TYR A 54 19.19 16.86 -11.22
N ASP A 55 19.29 17.43 -10.04
CA ASP A 55 20.12 18.59 -9.75
C ASP A 55 21.60 18.33 -10.00
N SER A 56 22.09 17.16 -9.59
CA SER A 56 23.47 16.72 -9.85
C SER A 56 23.75 16.66 -11.36
N LEU A 57 22.88 15.98 -12.11
CA LEU A 57 23.01 15.85 -13.56
C LEU A 57 22.82 17.18 -14.30
N SER A 58 21.94 18.04 -13.80
CA SER A 58 21.65 19.36 -14.36
C SER A 58 22.87 20.27 -14.33
N ARG A 59 23.66 20.22 -13.24
CA ARG A 59 24.90 20.98 -13.08
C ARG A 59 26.10 20.38 -13.82
N ALA A 60 26.06 19.08 -14.13
CA ALA A 60 27.10 18.43 -14.91
C ALA A 60 27.03 18.91 -16.38
N GLY A 61 27.74 19.99 -16.73
CA GLY A 61 27.89 20.40 -18.12
C GLY A 61 28.81 19.44 -18.88
N MET A 62 28.48 19.13 -20.14
CA MET A 62 29.29 18.26 -21.00
C MET A 62 29.91 19.04 -22.15
N SER A 63 31.23 18.89 -22.36
CA SER A 63 31.94 19.51 -23.48
C SER A 63 31.64 18.84 -24.83
N ASN A 64 31.29 17.56 -24.82
CA ASN A 64 30.87 16.82 -26.01
C ASN A 64 29.40 17.12 -26.33
N PRO A 65 29.08 17.67 -27.53
CA PRO A 65 27.72 18.08 -27.88
C PRO A 65 26.71 16.91 -27.97
N HIS A 66 27.15 15.71 -28.36
CA HIS A 66 26.26 14.54 -28.39
C HIS A 66 25.90 14.09 -26.97
N LEU A 67 26.86 14.08 -26.05
CA LEU A 67 26.62 13.73 -24.65
C LEU A 67 25.78 14.81 -23.95
N GLU A 68 25.96 16.08 -24.28
CA GLU A 68 25.13 17.17 -23.79
C GLU A 68 23.67 17.03 -24.27
N CYS A 69 23.44 16.60 -25.52
CA CYS A 69 22.10 16.30 -26.02
C CYS A 69 21.44 15.18 -25.21
N LEU A 70 22.12 14.03 -25.07
CA LEU A 70 21.62 12.90 -24.27
C LEU A 70 21.35 13.27 -22.81
N ARG A 71 22.21 14.11 -22.22
CA ARG A 71 22.02 14.63 -20.87
C ARG A 71 20.73 15.44 -20.75
N ARG A 72 20.46 16.33 -21.72
CA ARG A 72 19.23 17.13 -21.75
C ARG A 72 17.98 16.26 -21.92
N GLU A 73 18.02 15.29 -22.83
CA GLU A 73 16.93 14.31 -22.99
C GLU A 73 16.67 13.54 -21.70
N ARG A 74 17.74 13.09 -21.03
CA ARG A 74 17.62 12.41 -19.73
C ARG A 74 17.00 13.29 -18.66
N LEU A 75 17.41 14.57 -18.57
CA LEU A 75 16.83 15.54 -17.64
C LEU A 75 15.34 15.75 -17.91
N LEU A 76 14.93 15.88 -19.18
CA LEU A 76 13.52 16.00 -19.54
C LEU A 76 12.72 14.77 -19.08
N GLY A 77 13.24 13.56 -19.29
CA GLY A 77 12.62 12.33 -18.81
C GLY A 77 12.51 12.27 -17.29
N MET A 78 13.58 12.62 -16.58
CA MET A 78 13.60 12.67 -15.11
C MET A 78 12.58 13.67 -14.56
N LYS A 79 12.47 14.86 -15.17
CA LYS A 79 11.49 15.87 -14.79
C LYS A 79 10.06 15.33 -14.87
N GLY A 80 9.70 14.65 -15.96
CA GLY A 80 8.37 14.04 -16.10
C GLY A 80 8.08 12.94 -15.06
N VAL A 81 9.10 12.16 -14.68
CA VAL A 81 8.97 11.15 -13.62
C VAL A 81 8.72 11.81 -12.26
N ILE A 82 9.49 12.84 -11.92
CA ILE A 82 9.32 13.62 -10.68
C ILE A 82 7.92 14.23 -10.62
N GLU A 83 7.47 14.88 -11.69
CA GLU A 83 6.13 15.50 -11.77
C GLU A 83 5.01 14.48 -11.54
N ARG A 84 5.17 13.25 -12.06
CA ARG A 84 4.21 12.16 -11.83
C ARG A 84 4.17 11.75 -10.36
N TYR A 85 5.32 11.58 -9.71
CA TYR A 85 5.35 11.26 -8.28
C TYR A 85 4.76 12.39 -7.43
N GLU A 86 5.06 13.65 -7.75
CA GLU A 86 4.49 14.80 -7.04
C GLU A 86 2.98 14.93 -7.22
N LEU A 87 2.44 14.52 -8.37
CA LEU A 87 1.00 14.42 -8.61
C LEU A 87 0.37 13.34 -7.73
N CYS A 88 0.93 12.13 -7.71
CA CYS A 88 0.46 11.02 -6.86
C CYS A 88 0.51 11.38 -5.37
N LEU A 89 1.61 12.01 -4.93
CA LEU A 89 1.78 12.43 -3.55
C LEU A 89 0.70 13.43 -3.12
N ARG A 90 0.44 14.46 -3.94
CA ARG A 90 -0.64 15.43 -3.67
C ARG A 90 -1.99 14.75 -3.60
N ALA A 91 -2.30 13.88 -4.55
CA ALA A 91 -3.56 13.14 -4.55
C ALA A 91 -3.76 12.26 -3.30
N MET A 92 -2.67 11.73 -2.71
CA MET A 92 -2.74 11.01 -1.44
C MET A 92 -2.91 11.93 -0.22
N VAL A 93 -2.18 13.05 -0.17
CA VAL A 93 -2.17 13.97 0.97
C VAL A 93 -3.48 14.76 1.06
N ASP A 94 -4.00 15.23 -0.08
CA ASP A 94 -5.19 16.05 -0.16
C ASP A 94 -6.49 15.22 -0.16
N ARG A 95 -6.36 13.89 -0.06
CA ARG A 95 -7.50 12.98 -0.19
C ARG A 95 -8.47 13.13 0.97
N ALA A 96 -9.71 13.49 0.64
CA ALA A 96 -10.83 13.31 1.55
C ALA A 96 -11.35 11.86 1.48
N GLY A 97 -11.41 11.16 2.62
CA GLY A 97 -12.05 9.84 2.73
C GLY A 97 -11.17 8.78 3.40
N PRO A 98 -11.26 7.50 2.98
CA PRO A 98 -10.59 6.41 3.66
C PRO A 98 -9.06 6.46 3.48
N ASN A 99 -8.32 6.13 4.53
CA ASN A 99 -6.85 6.08 4.53
C ASN A 99 -6.27 4.86 3.79
N PHE A 100 -7.05 4.19 2.94
CA PHE A 100 -6.62 3.08 2.06
C PHE A 100 -7.26 3.21 0.67
N LYS A 101 -6.68 2.59 -0.36
CA LYS A 101 -7.23 2.59 -1.73
C LYS A 101 -8.30 1.51 -1.85
N ARG A 102 -9.55 1.90 -2.15
CA ARG A 102 -10.68 0.95 -2.27
C ARG A 102 -10.58 0.16 -3.57
N CYS A 103 -11.22 -1.02 -3.62
CA CYS A 103 -11.34 -1.81 -4.84
C CYS A 103 -11.91 -1.03 -6.03
N THR A 104 -12.89 -0.15 -5.78
CA THR A 104 -13.53 0.68 -6.81
C THR A 104 -12.57 1.67 -7.47
N GLU A 105 -11.44 1.96 -6.82
CA GLU A 105 -10.42 2.90 -7.27
C GLU A 105 -9.23 2.19 -7.92
N ARG A 106 -9.34 0.89 -8.22
CA ARG A 106 -8.25 0.09 -8.81
C ARG A 106 -7.62 0.74 -10.05
N LYS A 107 -8.42 1.42 -10.85
CA LYS A 107 -7.98 2.11 -12.09
C LYS A 107 -7.62 3.59 -11.86
N ASN A 108 -7.66 4.09 -10.63
CA ASN A 108 -7.24 5.46 -10.34
C ASN A 108 -5.72 5.55 -10.42
N SER A 109 -5.23 6.22 -11.46
CA SER A 109 -3.81 6.44 -11.74
C SER A 109 -3.12 7.33 -10.71
N GLU A 110 -3.87 8.21 -10.03
CA GLU A 110 -3.32 9.08 -8.99
C GLU A 110 -2.92 8.30 -7.73
N LEU A 111 -3.47 7.10 -7.56
CA LEU A 111 -3.18 6.19 -6.43
C LEU A 111 -2.47 4.92 -6.89
N ASP A 112 -1.75 4.94 -8.02
CA ASP A 112 -1.12 3.74 -8.61
C ASP A 112 -0.16 3.02 -7.65
N PHE A 113 0.52 3.77 -6.79
CA PHE A 113 1.49 3.23 -5.84
C PHE A 113 0.86 2.77 -4.51
N VAL A 114 -0.43 3.05 -4.29
CA VAL A 114 -1.15 2.59 -3.10
C VAL A 114 -1.69 1.19 -3.37
N PRO A 115 -1.37 0.19 -2.51
CA PRO A 115 -1.92 -1.14 -2.66
C PRO A 115 -3.45 -1.10 -2.55
N THR A 116 -4.12 -1.68 -3.55
CA THR A 116 -5.58 -1.68 -3.61
C THR A 116 -6.14 -2.71 -2.64
N ASN A 117 -7.05 -2.30 -1.77
CA ASN A 117 -7.78 -3.17 -0.85
C ASN A 117 -6.85 -4.01 0.04
N LEU A 118 -5.84 -3.35 0.62
CA LEU A 118 -4.93 -3.96 1.57
C LEU A 118 -5.61 -4.06 2.94
N HIS A 119 -5.73 -5.29 3.45
CA HIS A 119 -6.31 -5.59 4.75
C HIS A 119 -5.45 -6.62 5.48
N VAL A 120 -5.48 -6.56 6.81
CA VAL A 120 -5.05 -7.65 7.67
C VAL A 120 -6.28 -8.46 8.05
N ASN A 121 -6.15 -9.79 8.06
CA ASN A 121 -7.19 -10.67 8.59
C ASN A 121 -6.85 -11.02 10.04
N ARG A 122 -7.66 -10.57 10.99
CA ARG A 122 -7.58 -11.03 12.37
C ARG A 122 -8.57 -12.18 12.55
N ILE A 123 -8.07 -13.33 12.99
CA ILE A 123 -8.88 -14.53 13.19
C ILE A 123 -9.01 -14.75 14.70
N GLY A 124 -10.25 -14.73 15.18
CA GLY A 124 -10.62 -15.20 16.52
C GLY A 124 -11.12 -16.63 16.42
N LEU A 125 -10.57 -17.53 17.23
CA LEU A 125 -11.01 -18.91 17.39
C LEU A 125 -11.77 -19.02 18.71
N LEU A 126 -12.92 -19.71 18.68
CA LEU A 126 -13.68 -20.05 19.86
C LEU A 126 -13.49 -21.54 20.16
N ASP A 127 -13.07 -21.84 21.39
CA ASP A 127 -13.04 -23.21 21.91
C ASP A 127 -14.42 -23.64 22.43
N SER A 128 -14.52 -24.88 22.90
CA SER A 128 -15.75 -25.47 23.47
C SER A 128 -16.22 -24.80 24.76
N GLU A 129 -15.38 -23.98 25.39
CA GLU A 129 -15.71 -23.20 26.58
C GLU A 129 -16.01 -21.73 26.25
N ASN A 130 -16.10 -21.40 24.95
CA ASN A 130 -16.30 -20.05 24.43
C ASN A 130 -15.14 -19.07 24.74
N ASN A 131 -13.94 -19.56 25.03
CA ASN A 131 -12.77 -18.71 25.17
C ASN A 131 -12.27 -18.26 23.79
N LEU A 132 -11.91 -16.98 23.68
CA LEU A 132 -11.44 -16.37 22.44
C LEU A 132 -9.91 -16.40 22.36
N GLY A 133 -9.37 -17.20 21.44
CA GLY A 133 -7.96 -17.14 21.03
C GLY A 133 -7.80 -16.30 19.76
N GLU A 134 -6.95 -15.27 19.78
CA GLU A 134 -6.78 -14.37 18.63
C GLU A 134 -5.41 -14.52 17.96
N PHE A 135 -5.42 -14.62 16.64
CA PHE A 135 -4.21 -14.65 15.83
C PHE A 135 -4.35 -13.70 14.62
N THR A 136 -3.25 -13.05 14.26
CA THR A 136 -3.20 -12.12 13.13
C THR A 136 -2.54 -12.80 11.93
N VAL A 137 -3.22 -12.81 10.79
CA VAL A 137 -2.69 -13.33 9.52
C VAL A 137 -2.52 -12.15 8.56
N LEU A 138 -1.28 -11.92 8.13
CA LEU A 138 -0.91 -10.89 7.14
C LEU A 138 -1.29 -11.31 5.73
#